data_AF-A0A4Q3W5Q1-F1
#
_entry.id   AF-A0A4Q3W5Q1-F1
#
_cell.length_a   1.000
_cell.length_b   1.000
_cell.length_c   1.000
_cell.angle_alpha   90.00
_cell.angle_beta   90.00
_cell.angle_gamma   90.00
#
_symmetry.space_group_name_H-M   'P 1'
#
loop_
_entity.id
_entity.type
_entity.pdbx_description
1 polymer ?
#
loop_
_entity_poly.entity_id
_entity_poly.type
_entity_poly.pdbx_seq_one_letter_code
_entity_poly.pdbx_strand_id
1 'polypeptide(L)'
;MKADKFQIAFGHYDNHPQYYYLSENNPLKATILLALKLGRPLLITGEPGTGKTQLAHWASWYLSDQQDKSLTPFLPRPFTFHTKTTSIGKDLFYQYDAISHFQDKEGKKKVPEFISLSAMGLAIGQTEGRQNVLAKYPKLDGVRNITALAEEPRSSV
;
A
#
# COMPACT_ATOMS: atom_id res chain seq x y z
N MET A 1 17.57 37.99 19.56
CA MET A 1 16.37 37.51 18.85
C MET A 1 16.74 37.25 17.40
N LYS A 2 16.99 35.99 17.02
CA LYS A 2 17.12 35.63 15.60
C LYS A 2 15.70 35.54 15.04
N ALA A 3 15.44 36.24 13.95
CA ALA A 3 14.20 36.10 13.22
C ALA A 3 14.15 34.69 12.63
N ASP A 4 13.23 33.86 13.12
CA ASP A 4 12.94 32.58 12.52
C ASP A 4 12.47 32.81 11.09
N LYS A 5 13.16 32.16 10.15
CA LYS A 5 12.85 32.18 8.73
C LYS A 5 11.46 31.59 8.53
N PHE A 6 10.45 32.44 8.46
CA PHE A 6 9.13 32.09 7.94
C PHE A 6 9.28 31.88 6.42
N GLN A 7 9.66 30.67 6.02
CA GLN A 7 9.62 30.26 4.63
C GLN A 7 8.20 29.78 4.32
N ILE A 8 7.44 30.59 3.58
CA ILE A 8 6.24 30.11 2.90
C ILE A 8 6.73 29.23 1.74
N ALA A 9 6.90 27.94 2.01
CA ALA A 9 7.33 26.98 1.01
C ALA A 9 6.11 26.49 0.22
N PHE A 10 5.88 27.07 -0.97
CA PHE A 10 5.03 26.42 -1.97
C PHE A 10 5.82 25.23 -2.56
N GLY A 11 5.66 24.04 -1.98
CA GLY A 11 6.35 22.81 -2.41
C GLY A 11 5.96 21.59 -1.57
N HIS A 12 6.19 20.38 -2.11
CA HIS A 12 5.71 19.06 -1.62
C HIS A 12 6.04 18.64 -0.17
N TYR A 13 6.52 19.54 0.69
CA TYR A 13 6.84 19.29 2.10
C TYR A 13 5.58 19.16 2.98
N ASP A 14 4.43 19.69 2.55
CA ASP A 14 3.20 19.76 3.36
C ASP A 14 2.39 18.44 3.41
N ASN A 15 2.72 17.45 2.57
CA ASN A 15 1.95 16.21 2.49
C ASN A 15 2.61 15.00 3.17
N HIS A 16 3.68 15.22 3.96
CA HIS A 16 4.28 14.12 4.71
C HIS A 16 3.29 13.63 5.80
N PRO A 17 3.04 12.30 5.92
CA PRO A 17 2.07 11.77 6.88
C PRO A 17 2.33 12.21 8.32
N GLN A 18 3.59 12.45 8.70
CA GLN A 18 3.96 12.94 10.03
C GLN A 18 3.28 14.27 10.44
N TYR A 19 2.88 15.10 9.48
CA TYR A 19 2.22 16.38 9.75
C TYR A 19 0.69 16.27 9.77
N TYR A 20 0.14 15.07 9.55
CA TYR A 20 -1.28 14.83 9.69
C TYR A 20 -1.67 14.89 11.18
N TYR A 21 -2.34 15.97 11.57
CA TYR A 21 -2.75 16.19 12.95
C TYR A 21 -4.02 15.41 13.28
N LEU A 22 -3.88 14.42 14.15
CA LEU A 22 -5.00 13.74 14.79
C LEU A 22 -5.02 14.14 16.27
N SER A 23 -6.07 14.84 16.70
CA SER A 23 -6.23 15.20 18.13
C SER A 23 -6.22 13.94 19.01
N GLU A 24 -5.62 14.02 20.20
CA GLU A 24 -5.54 12.89 21.13
C GLU A 24 -6.91 12.33 21.52
N ASN A 25 -7.93 13.20 21.56
CA ASN A 25 -9.31 12.82 21.87
C ASN A 25 -10.09 12.29 20.66
N ASN A 26 -9.46 12.20 19.49
CA ASN A 26 -10.14 11.76 18.27
C ASN A 26 -10.31 10.22 18.26
N PRO A 27 -11.54 9.70 18.09
CA PRO A 27 -11.80 8.27 18.12
C PRO A 27 -11.16 7.50 16.95
N LEU A 28 -10.73 8.16 15.87
CA LEU A 28 -10.21 7.50 14.66
C LEU A 28 -8.98 6.63 14.94
N LYS A 29 -8.05 7.09 15.78
CA LYS A 29 -6.87 6.28 16.15
C LYS A 29 -7.29 5.00 16.85
N ALA A 30 -8.19 5.11 17.83
CA ALA A 30 -8.71 3.95 18.55
C ALA A 30 -9.46 2.99 17.62
N THR A 31 -10.26 3.50 16.68
CA THR A 31 -10.98 2.70 15.69
C THR A 31 -10.03 1.94 14.77
N ILE A 32 -8.93 2.56 14.30
CA ILE A 32 -7.91 1.90 13.48
C ILE A 32 -7.28 0.74 14.27
N LEU A 33 -6.81 1.00 15.49
CA LEU A 33 -6.19 -0.03 16.33
C LEU A 33 -7.17 -1.15 16.69
N LEU A 34 -8.45 -0.84 16.91
CA LEU A 34 -9.49 -1.83 17.16
C LEU A 34 -9.76 -2.70 15.93
N ALA A 35 -9.86 -2.10 14.74
CA ALA A 35 -10.06 -2.84 13.49
C ALA A 35 -8.91 -3.83 13.23
N LEU A 36 -7.67 -3.38 13.45
CA LEU A 36 -6.47 -4.22 13.40
C LEU A 36 -6.54 -5.37 14.40
N LYS A 37 -6.88 -5.07 15.66
CA LYS A 37 -6.97 -6.08 16.72
C LYS A 37 -8.03 -7.14 16.44
N LEU A 38 -9.12 -6.75 15.79
CA LEU A 38 -10.22 -7.64 15.40
C LEU A 38 -9.98 -8.35 14.06
N GLY A 39 -8.96 -7.96 13.28
CA GLY A 39 -8.74 -8.45 11.93
C GLY A 39 -9.90 -8.14 10.99
N ARG A 40 -10.55 -6.98 11.15
CA ARG A 40 -11.73 -6.58 10.35
C ARG A 40 -11.37 -5.42 9.42
N PRO A 41 -11.92 -5.39 8.19
CA PRO A 41 -11.74 -4.25 7.30
C PRO A 41 -12.40 -3.00 7.88
N LEU A 42 -11.74 -1.86 7.72
CA LEU A 42 -12.24 -0.55 8.17
C LEU A 42 -12.70 0.28 6.97
N LEU A 43 -13.98 0.64 6.96
CA LEU A 43 -14.55 1.57 5.96
C LEU A 43 -14.66 2.97 6.57
N ILE A 44 -14.05 3.95 5.92
CA ILE A 44 -14.07 5.36 6.37
C ILE A 44 -14.87 6.19 5.36
N THR A 45 -15.91 6.85 5.86
CA THR A 45 -16.80 7.71 5.06
C THR A 45 -16.68 9.18 5.49
N GLY A 46 -17.21 10.09 4.68
CA GLY A 46 -17.25 11.53 4.97
C GLY A 46 -17.17 12.39 3.71
N GLU A 47 -17.31 13.71 3.87
CA GLU A 47 -17.32 14.68 2.77
C GLU A 47 -15.99 14.70 1.96
N PRO A 48 -16.03 15.02 0.67
CA PRO A 48 -14.80 15.18 -0.12
C PRO A 48 -13.86 16.20 0.54
N GLY A 49 -12.56 15.89 0.60
CA GLY A 49 -11.56 16.78 1.20
C GLY A 49 -11.34 16.63 2.71
N THR A 50 -12.07 15.76 3.43
CA THR A 50 -11.88 15.56 4.89
C THR A 50 -10.65 14.75 5.30
N GLY A 51 -9.64 14.64 4.43
CA GLY A 51 -8.38 13.98 4.78
C GLY A 51 -8.40 12.45 4.84
N LYS A 52 -9.42 11.76 4.30
CA LYS A 52 -9.53 10.28 4.32
C LYS A 52 -8.31 9.58 3.70
N THR A 53 -7.84 10.05 2.55
CA THR A 53 -6.65 9.50 1.89
C THR A 53 -5.41 9.75 2.74
N GLN A 54 -5.27 10.96 3.29
CA GLN A 54 -4.14 11.31 4.17
C GLN A 54 -4.15 10.48 5.46
N LEU A 55 -5.32 10.15 6.00
CA LEU A 55 -5.46 9.27 7.16
C LEU A 55 -4.88 7.86 6.91
N ALA A 56 -5.09 7.30 5.71
CA ALA A 56 -4.52 6.00 5.35
C ALA A 56 -2.98 6.04 5.28
N HIS A 57 -2.42 7.13 4.73
CA HIS A 57 -0.98 7.35 4.72
C HIS A 57 -0.41 7.56 6.12
N TRP A 58 -1.10 8.35 6.96
CA TRP A 58 -0.74 8.56 8.35
C TRP A 58 -0.77 7.25 9.14
N ALA A 59 -1.81 6.44 8.98
CA ALA A 59 -1.93 5.16 9.68
C ALA A 59 -0.78 4.21 9.33
N SER A 60 -0.44 4.08 8.05
CA SER A 60 0.67 3.22 7.60
C SER A 60 2.01 3.70 8.16
N TRP A 61 2.26 5.01 8.09
CA TRP A 61 3.47 5.61 8.65
C TRP A 61 3.54 5.40 10.18
N TYR A 62 2.46 5.73 10.89
CA TYR A 62 2.36 5.60 12.35
C TYR A 62 2.63 4.16 12.79
N LEU A 63 2.00 3.18 12.15
CA LEU A 63 2.16 1.76 12.46
C LEU A 63 3.55 1.23 12.10
N SER A 64 4.18 1.76 11.04
CA SER A 64 5.54 1.36 10.66
C SER A 64 6.62 1.80 11.66
N ASP A 65 6.34 2.87 12.42
CA ASP A 65 7.21 3.37 13.49
C ASP A 65 6.99 2.62 14.82
N GLN A 66 5.80 2.04 15.03
CA GLN A 66 5.52 1.26 16.23
C GLN A 66 6.31 -0.06 16.22
N GLN A 67 7.25 -0.19 17.15
CA GLN A 67 8.00 -1.44 17.37
C GLN A 67 7.25 -2.38 18.34
N ASP A 68 6.06 -2.84 17.95
CA ASP A 68 5.42 -3.94 18.65
C ASP A 68 5.96 -5.28 18.12
N LYS A 69 6.76 -5.97 18.93
CA LYS A 69 7.35 -7.28 18.59
C LYS A 69 6.31 -8.39 18.39
N SER A 70 5.06 -8.17 18.82
CA SER A 70 3.96 -9.12 18.63
C SER A 70 3.27 -8.99 17.27
N LEU A 71 3.59 -7.95 16.50
CA LEU A 71 2.99 -7.69 15.19
C LEU A 71 4.03 -7.80 14.07
N THR A 72 3.56 -8.19 12.89
CA THR A 72 4.37 -8.12 11.66
C THR A 72 4.70 -6.65 11.37
N PRO A 73 5.96 -6.28 11.11
CA PRO A 73 6.33 -4.89 10.84
C PRO A 73 5.52 -4.29 9.69
N PHE A 74 5.04 -3.07 9.86
CA PHE A 74 4.23 -2.41 8.84
C PHE A 74 5.09 -1.73 7.76
N LEU A 75 4.57 -1.64 6.54
CA LEU A 75 5.13 -0.80 5.50
C LEU A 75 4.85 0.69 5.81
N PRO A 76 5.81 1.59 5.53
CA PRO A 76 5.64 3.02 5.77
C PRO A 76 4.64 3.71 4.82
N ARG A 77 4.15 2.98 3.81
CA ARG A 77 3.19 3.48 2.82
C ARG A 77 2.16 2.40 2.52
N PRO A 78 0.87 2.77 2.38
CA PRO A 78 -0.17 1.82 2.01
C PRO A 78 -0.06 1.44 0.53
N PHE A 79 -0.56 0.26 0.18
CA PHE A 79 -0.88 -0.04 -1.21
C PHE A 79 -2.24 0.58 -1.57
N THR A 80 -2.28 1.34 -2.67
CA THR A 80 -3.47 2.10 -3.07
C THR A 80 -4.07 1.50 -4.33
N PHE A 81 -5.39 1.27 -4.31
CA PHE A 81 -6.17 0.93 -5.49
C PHE A 81 -7.30 1.94 -5.68
N HIS A 82 -7.38 2.52 -6.88
CA HIS A 82 -8.44 3.44 -7.25
C HIS A 82 -9.54 2.70 -8.01
N THR A 83 -10.65 2.44 -7.31
CA THR A 83 -11.81 1.75 -7.87
C THR A 83 -12.49 2.60 -8.95
N LYS A 84 -12.78 1.99 -10.09
CA LYS A 84 -13.54 2.56 -11.20
C LYS A 84 -14.91 1.87 -11.28
N THR A 85 -15.87 2.48 -11.97
CA THR A 85 -17.19 1.88 -12.23
C THR A 85 -17.11 0.56 -12.98
N THR A 86 -16.05 0.36 -13.77
CA THR A 86 -15.78 -0.85 -14.55
C THR A 86 -14.87 -1.84 -13.82
N SER A 87 -14.41 -1.54 -12.61
CA SER A 87 -13.53 -2.42 -11.86
C SER A 87 -14.27 -3.67 -11.39
N ILE A 88 -13.65 -4.83 -11.59
CA ILE A 88 -14.13 -6.13 -11.09
C ILE A 88 -13.20 -6.67 -10.00
N GLY A 89 -13.65 -7.66 -9.24
CA GLY A 89 -12.87 -8.21 -8.11
C GLY A 89 -11.46 -8.66 -8.47
N LYS A 90 -11.26 -9.21 -9.67
CA LYS A 90 -9.94 -9.58 -10.21
C LYS A 90 -8.94 -8.41 -10.21
N ASP A 91 -9.40 -7.19 -10.49
CA ASP A 91 -8.55 -6.01 -10.66
C ASP A 91 -7.89 -5.58 -9.35
N LEU A 92 -8.45 -5.97 -8.20
CA LEU A 92 -7.81 -5.76 -6.90
C LEU A 92 -6.51 -6.56 -6.77
N PHE A 93 -6.44 -7.73 -7.41
CA PHE A 93 -5.33 -8.68 -7.27
C PHE A 93 -4.29 -8.51 -8.36
N TYR A 94 -4.69 -8.46 -9.63
CA TYR A 94 -3.74 -8.37 -10.74
C TYR A 94 -4.35 -7.85 -12.04
N GLN A 95 -3.51 -7.16 -12.81
CA GLN A 95 -3.77 -6.77 -14.19
C GLN A 95 -3.02 -7.68 -15.15
N TYR A 96 -3.67 -7.98 -16.27
CA TYR A 96 -3.08 -8.77 -17.35
C TYR A 96 -3.04 -7.94 -18.61
N ASP A 97 -1.85 -7.78 -19.15
CA ASP A 97 -1.58 -6.99 -20.34
C ASP A 97 -1.72 -7.85 -21.60
N ALA A 98 -2.96 -8.03 -22.02
CA ALA A 98 -3.31 -8.79 -23.22
C ALA A 98 -2.72 -8.18 -24.50
N ILE A 99 -2.54 -6.85 -24.54
CA ILE A 99 -2.02 -6.14 -25.71
C ILE A 99 -0.53 -6.47 -25.89
N SER A 100 0.27 -6.31 -24.83
CA SER A 100 1.69 -6.67 -24.88
C SER A 100 1.89 -8.16 -25.15
N HIS A 101 1.02 -9.02 -24.62
CA HIS A 101 1.09 -10.46 -24.91
C HIS A 101 0.78 -10.76 -26.37
N PHE A 102 -0.26 -10.15 -26.94
CA PHE A 102 -0.58 -10.32 -28.36
C PHE A 102 0.53 -9.80 -29.28
N GLN A 103 1.25 -8.75 -28.87
CA GLN A 103 2.36 -8.20 -29.64
C GLN A 103 3.63 -9.06 -29.60
N ASP A 104 3.77 -9.99 -28.65
CA ASP A 104 4.90 -10.90 -28.55
C ASP A 104 4.81 -12.05 -29.57
N LYS A 105 4.96 -11.71 -30.85
CA LYS A 105 4.83 -12.65 -31.98
C LYS A 105 5.82 -13.81 -31.94
N GLU A 106 6.97 -13.59 -31.33
CA GLU A 106 8.06 -14.57 -31.25
C GLU A 106 7.97 -15.43 -29.99
N GLY A 107 7.03 -15.13 -29.08
CA GLY A 107 6.84 -15.86 -27.82
C GLY A 107 8.08 -15.80 -26.92
N LYS A 108 8.81 -14.68 -26.94
CA LYS A 108 10.06 -14.52 -26.21
C LYS A 108 9.85 -14.37 -24.71
N LYS A 109 8.70 -13.82 -24.31
CA LYS A 109 8.37 -13.57 -22.91
C LYS A 109 7.51 -14.70 -22.34
N LYS A 110 7.71 -14.99 -21.07
CA LYS A 110 6.89 -15.92 -20.30
C LYS A 110 5.58 -15.25 -19.89
N VAL A 111 4.54 -16.06 -19.67
CA VAL A 111 3.22 -15.58 -19.22
C VAL A 111 3.25 -14.61 -18.01
N PRO A 112 4.06 -14.85 -16.95
CA PRO A 112 4.13 -13.94 -15.80
C PRO A 112 4.57 -12.53 -16.17
N GLU A 113 5.35 -12.36 -17.23
CA GLU A 113 5.85 -11.05 -17.71
C GLU A 113 4.76 -10.18 -18.33
N PHE A 114 3.53 -10.68 -18.46
CA PHE A 114 2.34 -9.91 -18.85
C PHE A 114 1.41 -9.61 -17.67
N ILE A 115 1.80 -10.01 -16.46
CA ILE A 115 1.01 -9.83 -15.24
C ILE A 115 1.68 -8.78 -14.37
N SER A 116 0.86 -7.89 -13.81
CA SER A 116 1.24 -6.96 -12.75
C SER A 116 0.31 -7.13 -11.56
N LEU A 117 0.85 -7.29 -10.36
CA LEU A 117 0.05 -7.33 -9.13
C LEU A 117 -0.53 -5.94 -8.84
N SER A 118 -1.78 -5.91 -8.42
CA SER A 118 -2.47 -4.71 -7.95
C SER A 118 -2.42 -4.65 -6.42
N ALA A 119 -3.02 -3.62 -5.80
CA ALA A 119 -2.80 -3.32 -4.38
C ALA A 119 -3.06 -4.50 -3.43
N MET A 120 -4.15 -5.25 -3.63
CA MET A 120 -4.47 -6.40 -2.78
C MET A 120 -3.55 -7.59 -3.06
N GLY A 121 -3.17 -7.80 -4.33
CA GLY A 121 -2.20 -8.84 -4.70
C GLY A 121 -0.82 -8.58 -4.10
N LEU A 122 -0.39 -7.32 -4.11
CA LEU A 122 0.84 -6.88 -3.45
C LEU A 122 0.73 -7.02 -1.93
N ALA A 123 -0.39 -6.62 -1.33
CA ALA A 123 -0.62 -6.77 0.12
C ALA A 123 -0.49 -8.24 0.57
N ILE A 124 -1.14 -9.16 -0.14
CA ILE A 124 -1.07 -10.60 0.15
C ILE A 124 0.35 -11.14 -0.09
N GLY A 125 1.03 -10.75 -1.16
CA GLY A 125 2.41 -11.17 -1.38
C GLY A 125 3.35 -10.65 -0.29
N GLN A 126 3.12 -9.42 0.18
CA GLN A 126 3.97 -8.77 1.18
C GLN A 126 3.91 -9.44 2.55
N THR A 127 2.81 -10.13 2.91
CA THR A 127 2.70 -10.84 4.20
C THR A 127 3.73 -11.96 4.35
N GLU A 128 4.23 -12.49 3.24
CA GLU A 128 5.26 -13.54 3.21
C GLU A 128 6.64 -12.96 2.86
N GLY A 129 6.70 -11.80 2.20
CA GLY A 129 7.94 -11.20 1.70
C GLY A 129 8.38 -11.78 0.36
N ARG A 130 9.15 -11.01 -0.42
CA ARG A 130 9.50 -11.37 -1.80
C ARG A 130 10.25 -12.70 -1.92
N GLN A 131 11.21 -12.95 -1.04
CA GLN A 131 12.02 -14.18 -1.07
C GLN A 131 11.14 -15.42 -0.88
N ASN A 132 10.29 -15.41 0.14
CA ASN A 132 9.44 -16.55 0.46
C ASN A 132 8.37 -16.76 -0.61
N VAL A 133 7.78 -15.68 -1.15
CA VAL A 133 6.81 -15.78 -2.25
C VAL A 133 7.42 -16.46 -3.47
N LEU A 134 8.64 -16.07 -3.88
CA LEU A 134 9.30 -16.66 -5.04
C LEU A 134 9.74 -18.12 -4.78
N ALA A 135 10.18 -18.43 -3.56
CA ALA A 135 10.51 -19.80 -3.17
C ALA A 135 9.27 -20.72 -3.17
N LYS A 136 8.14 -20.24 -2.62
CA LYS A 136 6.89 -21.00 -2.52
C LYS A 136 6.14 -21.08 -3.85
N TYR A 137 6.22 -20.03 -4.65
CA TYR A 137 5.54 -19.92 -5.95
C TYR A 137 6.52 -19.49 -7.06
N PRO A 138 7.38 -20.40 -7.55
CA PRO A 138 8.35 -20.09 -8.60
C PRO A 138 7.73 -19.57 -9.90
N LYS A 139 6.45 -19.87 -10.14
CA LYS A 139 5.69 -19.36 -11.30
C LYS A 139 5.45 -17.85 -11.28
N LEU A 140 5.60 -17.20 -10.11
CA LEU A 140 5.51 -15.75 -9.98
C LEU A 140 6.82 -15.05 -10.38
N ASP A 141 7.89 -15.81 -10.62
CA ASP A 141 9.11 -15.27 -11.21
C ASP A 141 8.82 -14.68 -12.60
N GLY A 142 9.22 -13.43 -12.81
CA GLY A 142 8.92 -12.66 -14.02
C GLY A 142 7.67 -11.77 -13.95
N VAL A 143 6.86 -11.82 -12.88
CA VAL A 143 5.78 -10.84 -12.68
C VAL A 143 6.34 -9.43 -12.63
N ARG A 144 5.81 -8.51 -13.44
CA ARG A 144 6.45 -7.22 -13.79
C ARG A 144 6.85 -6.37 -12.60
N ASN A 145 6.03 -6.36 -11.55
CA ASN A 145 6.22 -5.55 -10.35
C ASN A 145 6.42 -6.40 -9.09
N ILE A 146 6.91 -7.63 -9.22
CA ILE A 146 7.21 -8.48 -8.05
C ILE A 146 8.26 -7.84 -7.13
N THR A 147 9.16 -7.05 -7.71
CA THR A 147 10.19 -6.27 -7.00
C THR A 147 9.64 -5.15 -6.12
N ALA A 148 8.36 -4.80 -6.27
CA ALA A 148 7.68 -3.87 -5.37
C ALA A 148 7.45 -4.46 -3.97
N LEU A 149 7.54 -5.78 -3.83
CA LEU A 149 7.54 -6.46 -2.53
C LEU A 149 8.90 -6.26 -1.84
N ALA A 150 8.86 -5.89 -0.56
CA ALA A 150 10.03 -5.92 0.29
C ALA A 150 10.49 -7.38 0.50
N GLU A 151 11.80 -7.56 0.74
CA GLU A 151 12.40 -8.89 0.90
C GLU A 151 11.78 -9.68 2.05
N GLU A 152 11.57 -9.00 3.18
CA GLU A 152 11.03 -9.57 4.40
C GLU A 152 9.50 -9.45 4.48
N PRO A 153 8.83 -10.34 5.24
CA PRO A 153 7.43 -10.22 5.59
C PRO A 153 7.10 -8.86 6.21
N ARG A 154 6.12 -8.15 5.65
CA ARG A 154 5.61 -6.89 6.21
C ARG A 154 4.09 -6.82 6.08
N SER A 155 3.43 -6.12 6.99
CA SER A 155 2.01 -5.79 6.83
C SER A 155 1.87 -4.49 6.05
N SER A 156 1.05 -4.44 5.01
CA SER A 156 0.74 -3.17 4.32
C SER A 156 -0.45 -2.43 4.92
N VAL A 157 -1.25 -3.15 5.70
CA VAL A 157 -2.41 -2.72 6.49
C VAL A 157 -2.58 -3.71 7.64
#